data_AF-A0A4Q2Z1A4-F1
#
_entry.id   AF-A0A4Q2Z1A4-F1
#
_cell.length_a   1.000
_cell.length_b   1.000
_cell.length_c   1.000
_cell.angle_alpha   90.00
_cell.angle_beta   90.00
_cell.angle_gamma   90.00
#
_symmetry.space_group_name_H-M   'P 1'
#
loop_
_entity.id
_entity.type
_entity.pdbx_description
1 polymer ?
#
loop_
_entity_poly.entity_id
_entity_poly.type
_entity_poly.pdbx_seq_one_letter_code
_entity_poly.pdbx_strand_id
1 'polypeptide(L)'
;MPFSKDFALCAVLIGFAVAACGAETDAKEDPRATAQSGGTAGTPMASSPLALPIQQGLYIDQVQQGNCGAATAVFVYDGAAIGTIESGISNTPNGTFSSFEKITRLGAKGLDPEFAANSKGYIIVWAGEQARGFPSLALKPGKSGGFVRITTSGNAIISFDESPYDKCGFTQLSPQMQAAVRVESASLAGGPPPSGAAPAPAGKIAFPPIEKGYYAINMSCAQAVADGGDMIAYFDEKRFGAWDGFAEIQGFESLGGNRYRVNDRSQDENGKWTSGNFVMVVNGRTSFTREEDGVRHNFCPASQISANIKQDLG
;
A
#
# COMPACT_ATOMS: atom_id res chain seq x y z
N MET A 1 10.06 -71.22 14.43
CA MET A 1 11.52 -70.97 14.47
C MET A 1 11.80 -69.65 13.74
N PRO A 2 12.68 -68.79 14.26
CA PRO A 2 12.34 -67.91 15.39
C PRO A 2 12.82 -66.44 15.21
N PHE A 3 12.19 -65.51 15.97
CA PHE A 3 12.75 -64.36 16.74
C PHE A 3 13.61 -63.29 16.00
N SER A 4 13.64 -62.00 16.37
CA SER A 4 13.75 -61.35 17.69
C SER A 4 13.51 -59.83 17.51
N LYS A 5 12.66 -59.16 18.32
CA LYS A 5 12.96 -58.28 19.51
C LYS A 5 13.90 -57.10 19.18
N ASP A 6 13.60 -55.86 19.55
CA ASP A 6 13.53 -55.41 20.95
C ASP A 6 12.50 -54.31 21.28
N PHE A 7 12.04 -54.41 22.53
CA PHE A 7 11.15 -53.56 23.33
C PHE A 7 11.99 -53.02 24.50
N ALA A 8 11.77 -51.76 24.93
CA ALA A 8 11.80 -51.27 26.33
C ALA A 8 11.82 -49.72 26.29
N LEU A 9 10.85 -48.95 26.78
CA LEU A 9 10.23 -48.83 28.12
C LEU A 9 11.14 -48.14 29.15
N CYS A 10 10.79 -46.92 29.54
CA CYS A 10 10.89 -46.44 30.92
C CYS A 10 10.04 -45.18 31.14
N ALA A 11 9.10 -45.28 32.07
CA ALA A 11 8.32 -44.22 32.68
C ALA A 11 8.99 -43.78 33.98
N VAL A 12 8.87 -42.51 34.38
CA VAL A 12 8.89 -42.09 35.80
C VAL A 12 7.97 -40.88 35.99
N LEU A 13 6.96 -41.09 36.84
CA LEU A 13 6.12 -40.10 37.54
C LEU A 13 6.86 -39.55 38.77
N ILE A 14 6.53 -38.32 39.21
CA ILE A 14 6.44 -37.73 40.58
C ILE A 14 6.14 -36.23 40.35
N GLY A 15 5.21 -35.49 40.96
CA GLY A 15 4.34 -35.68 42.11
C GLY A 15 4.47 -34.50 43.09
N PHE A 16 3.44 -33.63 43.18
CA PHE A 16 3.06 -32.71 44.30
C PHE A 16 4.04 -31.56 44.70
N ALA A 17 3.69 -30.40 45.27
CA ALA A 17 2.49 -29.86 45.94
C ALA A 17 2.47 -28.31 45.92
N VAL A 18 1.29 -27.75 46.22
CA VAL A 18 0.94 -26.34 46.48
C VAL A 18 1.42 -25.88 47.87
N ALA A 19 1.86 -24.62 48.01
CA ALA A 19 1.65 -23.80 49.22
C ALA A 19 1.87 -22.30 48.95
N ALA A 20 0.88 -21.50 49.34
CA ALA A 20 0.92 -20.04 49.39
C ALA A 20 1.57 -19.55 50.70
N CYS A 21 2.18 -18.36 50.70
CA CYS A 21 2.09 -17.38 51.80
C CYS A 21 2.70 -16.04 51.36
N GLY A 22 1.99 -14.94 51.60
CA GLY A 22 2.50 -13.58 51.46
C GLY A 22 3.22 -13.08 52.72
N ALA A 23 3.85 -11.91 52.60
CA ALA A 23 3.97 -10.89 53.66
C ALA A 23 4.55 -9.57 53.09
N GLU A 24 3.94 -8.47 53.51
CA GLU A 24 4.32 -7.07 53.32
C GLU A 24 5.56 -6.69 54.15
N THR A 25 6.29 -5.65 53.72
CA THR A 25 7.07 -4.77 54.63
C THR A 25 7.11 -3.34 54.11
N ASP A 26 6.80 -2.41 55.02
CA ASP A 26 6.75 -0.96 54.87
C ASP A 26 8.12 -0.24 54.81
N ALA A 27 8.11 0.84 54.03
CA ALA A 27 8.74 2.16 54.17
C ALA A 27 10.24 2.34 54.52
N LYS A 28 10.95 3.06 53.64
CA LYS A 28 11.74 4.24 54.01
C LYS A 28 11.96 5.20 52.83
N GLU A 29 11.53 6.45 52.98
CA GLU A 29 11.83 7.58 52.09
C GLU A 29 13.30 8.05 52.22
N ASP A 30 13.92 8.44 51.11
CA ASP A 30 14.86 9.57 51.04
C ASP A 30 14.85 10.15 49.60
N PRO A 31 14.88 11.49 49.39
CA PRO A 31 14.60 12.14 48.12
C PRO A 31 15.87 12.63 47.42
N ARG A 32 16.01 12.38 46.12
CA ARG A 32 16.40 13.39 45.11
C ARG A 32 16.63 12.78 43.72
N ALA A 33 16.01 13.49 42.77
CA ALA A 33 16.44 13.75 41.39
C ALA A 33 16.05 12.77 40.28
N THR A 34 15.60 13.43 39.21
CA THR A 34 15.53 13.06 37.78
C THR A 34 14.30 12.31 37.26
N ALA A 35 13.52 13.08 36.50
CA ALA A 35 12.50 12.76 35.53
C ALA A 35 12.46 11.31 35.02
N GLN A 36 11.28 10.69 35.06
CA GLN A 36 10.92 9.64 34.12
C GLN A 36 9.53 9.89 33.56
N SER A 37 9.54 10.02 32.23
CA SER A 37 8.45 9.99 31.28
C SER A 37 7.37 8.99 31.65
N GLY A 38 6.12 9.45 31.69
CA GLY A 38 4.96 8.59 31.62
C GLY A 38 5.01 7.78 30.31
N GLY A 39 5.39 6.51 30.42
CA GLY A 39 5.21 5.54 29.36
C GLY A 39 3.73 5.25 29.23
N THR A 40 3.07 5.87 28.25
CA THR A 40 1.83 5.32 27.70
C THR A 40 2.18 3.97 27.09
N ALA A 41 1.80 2.91 27.79
CA ALA A 41 1.72 1.57 27.22
C ALA A 41 0.87 1.65 25.96
N GLY A 42 1.53 1.54 24.80
CA GLY A 42 0.85 1.48 23.51
C GLY A 42 -0.07 0.28 23.51
N THR A 43 -1.36 0.54 23.40
CA THR A 43 -2.37 -0.48 23.10
C THR A 43 -1.88 -1.27 21.88
N PRO A 44 -1.79 -2.61 21.94
CA PRO A 44 -1.41 -3.39 20.78
C PRO A 44 -2.47 -3.16 19.69
N MET A 45 -2.07 -2.52 18.59
CA MET A 45 -2.90 -2.44 17.39
C MET A 45 -3.23 -3.89 16.99
N ALA A 46 -4.53 -4.18 16.90
CA ALA A 46 -5.01 -5.45 16.39
C ALA A 46 -4.33 -5.72 15.04
N SER A 47 -3.55 -6.80 14.96
CA SER A 47 -2.87 -7.20 13.73
C SER A 47 -3.93 -7.48 12.66
N SER A 48 -3.97 -6.65 11.62
CA SER A 48 -4.81 -6.90 10.46
C SER A 48 -4.50 -8.30 9.92
N PRO A 49 -5.50 -9.14 9.62
CA PRO A 49 -5.28 -10.49 9.08
C PRO A 49 -4.60 -10.49 7.70
N LEU A 50 -4.47 -9.32 7.07
CA LEU A 50 -3.81 -9.11 5.79
C LEU A 50 -2.41 -8.50 5.92
N ALA A 51 -1.92 -8.27 7.15
CA ALA A 51 -0.59 -7.71 7.36
C ALA A 51 0.49 -8.73 6.93
N LEU A 52 1.40 -8.27 6.08
CA LEU A 52 2.61 -9.00 5.74
C LEU A 52 3.53 -9.10 6.97
N PRO A 53 4.26 -10.21 7.15
CA PRO A 53 5.23 -10.38 8.23
C PRO A 53 6.58 -9.73 7.88
N ILE A 54 6.50 -8.52 7.34
CA ILE A 54 7.61 -7.58 7.17
C ILE A 54 7.16 -6.26 7.80
N GLN A 55 8.11 -5.40 8.16
CA GLN A 55 7.74 -4.11 8.73
C GLN A 55 7.17 -3.20 7.64
N GLN A 56 6.28 -2.27 8.01
CA GLN A 56 5.94 -1.17 7.11
C GLN A 56 7.20 -0.35 6.80
N GLY A 57 7.34 0.10 5.57
CA GLY A 57 8.49 0.90 5.16
C GLY A 57 8.79 0.91 3.67
N LEU A 58 9.96 1.45 3.39
CA LEU A 58 10.55 1.63 2.07
C LEU A 58 11.67 0.60 1.94
N TYR A 59 11.74 -0.04 0.78
CA TYR A 59 12.64 -1.16 0.53
C TYR A 59 13.30 -1.00 -0.83
N ILE A 60 14.57 -1.35 -0.96
CA ILE A 60 15.27 -1.30 -2.25
C ILE A 60 15.68 -2.69 -2.68
N ASP A 61 15.62 -2.96 -3.99
CA ASP A 61 16.24 -4.15 -4.56
C ASP A 61 17.76 -3.99 -4.48
N GLN A 62 18.41 -4.84 -3.69
CA GLN A 62 19.85 -4.79 -3.47
C GLN A 62 20.65 -5.10 -4.74
N VAL A 63 20.12 -5.94 -5.63
CA VAL A 63 20.80 -6.35 -6.86
C VAL A 63 20.83 -5.20 -7.86
N GLN A 64 19.73 -4.45 -7.96
CA GLN A 64 19.57 -3.38 -8.94
C GLN A 64 20.03 -2.01 -8.42
N GLN A 65 19.82 -1.73 -7.14
CA GLN A 65 20.00 -0.39 -6.56
C GLN A 65 21.26 -0.28 -5.68
N GLY A 66 21.72 -1.40 -5.10
CA GLY A 66 22.92 -1.49 -4.25
C GLY A 66 22.83 -0.81 -2.88
N ASN A 67 22.36 0.43 -2.78
CA ASN A 67 22.20 1.15 -1.51
C ASN A 67 21.08 2.21 -1.56
N CYS A 68 20.58 2.59 -0.38
CA CYS A 68 19.44 3.50 -0.25
C CYS A 68 19.68 4.90 -0.84
N GLY A 69 20.91 5.41 -0.76
CA GLY A 69 21.25 6.78 -1.18
C GLY A 69 21.30 6.95 -2.70
N ALA A 70 21.59 5.88 -3.43
CA ALA A 70 21.61 5.86 -4.89
C ALA A 70 20.32 5.32 -5.51
N ALA A 71 19.35 4.89 -4.69
CA ALA A 71 18.16 4.22 -5.18
C ALA A 71 17.30 5.13 -6.07
N THR A 72 17.04 4.66 -7.28
CA THR A 72 16.10 5.26 -8.23
C THR A 72 14.74 4.59 -8.20
N ALA A 73 14.58 3.50 -7.43
CA ALA A 73 13.32 2.84 -7.17
C ALA A 73 13.25 2.32 -5.74
N VAL A 74 12.07 2.43 -5.11
CA VAL A 74 11.76 1.84 -3.81
C VAL A 74 10.47 1.02 -3.89
N PHE A 75 10.49 -0.20 -3.37
CA PHE A 75 9.29 -0.93 -3.00
C PHE A 75 8.71 -0.35 -1.72
N VAL A 76 7.39 -0.23 -1.67
CA VAL A 76 6.66 0.39 -0.58
C VAL A 76 5.70 -0.62 0.03
N TYR A 77 5.66 -0.68 1.36
CA TYR A 77 4.63 -1.40 2.09
C TYR A 77 4.14 -0.55 3.26
N ASP A 78 2.86 -0.19 3.26
CA ASP A 78 2.24 0.70 4.26
C ASP A 78 1.42 -0.05 5.33
N GLY A 79 1.39 -1.39 5.27
CA GLY A 79 0.60 -2.24 6.17
C GLY A 79 -0.66 -2.81 5.55
N ALA A 80 -1.15 -2.22 4.45
CA ALA A 80 -2.38 -2.62 3.78
C ALA A 80 -2.22 -2.74 2.25
N ALA A 81 -1.26 -2.02 1.67
CA ALA A 81 -0.94 -2.01 0.26
C ALA A 81 0.56 -2.19 0.04
N ILE A 82 0.90 -2.75 -1.12
CA ILE A 82 2.27 -2.84 -1.64
C ILE A 82 2.40 -1.96 -2.86
N GLY A 83 3.60 -1.51 -3.19
CA GLY A 83 3.82 -0.70 -4.38
C GLY A 83 5.27 -0.48 -4.72
N THR A 84 5.48 0.30 -5.77
CA THR A 84 6.80 0.78 -6.20
C THR A 84 6.71 2.27 -6.46
N ILE A 85 7.74 3.02 -6.05
CA ILE A 85 7.97 4.40 -6.48
C ILE A 85 9.32 4.42 -7.19
N GLU A 86 9.37 4.95 -8.40
CA GLU A 86 10.59 5.15 -9.19
C GLU A 86 10.77 6.64 -9.47
N SER A 87 12.01 7.12 -9.46
CA SER A 87 12.36 8.51 -9.74
C SER A 87 13.49 8.59 -10.76
N GLY A 88 13.37 9.46 -11.76
CA GLY A 88 14.44 9.70 -12.74
C GLY A 88 14.47 8.67 -13.89
N ILE A 89 13.29 8.21 -14.32
CA ILE A 89 13.15 7.28 -15.45
C ILE A 89 13.69 7.95 -16.72
N SER A 90 14.42 7.21 -17.55
CA SER A 90 15.21 7.70 -18.71
C SER A 90 14.47 8.60 -19.69
N ASN A 91 13.15 8.54 -19.70
CA ASN A 91 12.29 9.25 -20.65
C ASN A 91 11.72 10.55 -20.05
N THR A 92 11.85 10.74 -18.74
CA THR A 92 11.49 11.96 -18.00
C THR A 92 12.49 12.16 -16.86
N PRO A 93 13.58 12.94 -17.05
CA PRO A 93 14.65 13.10 -16.06
C PRO A 93 14.21 13.61 -14.67
N ASN A 94 12.97 14.11 -14.55
CA ASN A 94 12.33 14.54 -13.30
C ASN A 94 10.99 13.82 -13.01
N GLY A 95 10.64 12.80 -13.80
CA GLY A 95 9.41 12.03 -13.64
C GLY A 95 9.51 11.06 -12.47
N THR A 96 8.38 10.90 -11.78
CA THR A 96 8.19 9.85 -10.76
C THR A 96 7.16 8.87 -11.31
N PHE A 97 7.46 7.58 -11.31
CA PHE A 97 6.44 6.55 -11.52
C PHE A 97 6.05 5.97 -10.18
N SER A 98 4.76 5.72 -9.98
CA SER A 98 4.31 5.04 -8.79
C SER A 98 3.17 4.08 -9.11
N SER A 99 3.22 2.90 -8.51
CA SER A 99 2.16 1.88 -8.61
C SER A 99 1.91 1.33 -7.21
N PHE A 100 0.65 1.21 -6.83
CA PHE A 100 0.25 0.70 -5.52
C PHE A 100 -0.97 -0.18 -5.66
N GLU A 101 -0.93 -1.34 -5.00
CA GLU A 101 -1.99 -2.34 -5.03
C GLU A 101 -2.36 -2.71 -3.59
N LYS A 102 -3.66 -2.62 -3.28
CA LYS A 102 -4.19 -3.04 -1.99
C LYS A 102 -4.12 -4.55 -1.86
N ILE A 103 -3.61 -5.05 -0.74
CA ILE A 103 -3.60 -6.48 -0.44
C ILE A 103 -5.05 -6.93 -0.21
N THR A 104 -5.52 -7.85 -1.05
CA THR A 104 -6.88 -8.41 -0.98
C THR A 104 -6.91 -9.74 -0.25
N ARG A 105 -5.83 -10.52 -0.35
CA ARG A 105 -5.69 -11.79 0.38
C ARG A 105 -4.23 -12.24 0.48
N LEU A 106 -3.99 -13.12 1.45
CA LEU A 106 -2.74 -13.87 1.60
C LEU A 106 -2.99 -15.37 1.40
N GLY A 107 -1.99 -16.08 0.88
CA GLY A 107 -1.96 -17.55 0.83
C GLY A 107 -1.99 -18.16 -0.57
N ALA A 108 -1.68 -19.46 -0.64
CA ALA A 108 -1.36 -20.19 -1.88
C ALA A 108 -2.58 -20.66 -2.71
N LYS A 109 -3.81 -20.29 -2.31
CA LYS A 109 -5.01 -20.81 -2.96
C LYS A 109 -5.17 -20.26 -4.38
N GLY A 110 -5.25 -21.16 -5.36
CA GLY A 110 -5.48 -20.83 -6.77
C GLY A 110 -4.22 -20.34 -7.48
N LEU A 111 -3.05 -20.73 -6.99
CA LEU A 111 -1.78 -20.56 -7.71
C LEU A 111 -1.72 -21.48 -8.92
N ASP A 112 -1.04 -21.01 -9.95
CA ASP A 112 -0.53 -21.85 -11.02
C ASP A 112 0.36 -22.97 -10.44
N PRO A 113 0.28 -24.23 -10.95
CA PRO A 113 1.05 -25.35 -10.43
C PRO A 113 2.57 -25.15 -10.47
N GLU A 114 3.11 -24.52 -11.52
CA GLU A 114 4.54 -24.26 -11.66
C GLU A 114 4.99 -23.20 -10.65
N PHE A 115 4.20 -22.13 -10.51
CA PHE A 115 4.46 -21.13 -9.48
C PHE A 115 4.38 -21.73 -8.07
N ALA A 116 3.37 -22.57 -7.79
CA ALA A 116 3.20 -23.23 -6.49
C ALA A 116 4.37 -24.17 -6.15
N ALA A 117 4.96 -24.84 -7.14
CA ALA A 117 6.11 -25.71 -6.94
C ALA A 117 7.36 -24.93 -6.48
N ASN A 118 7.55 -23.73 -7.03
CA ASN A 118 8.75 -22.91 -6.84
C ASN A 118 8.60 -21.85 -5.73
N SER A 119 7.38 -21.56 -5.28
CA SER A 119 7.09 -20.60 -4.20
C SER A 119 6.88 -21.26 -2.83
N LYS A 120 7.35 -22.50 -2.64
CA LYS A 120 7.25 -23.20 -1.35
C LYS A 120 8.00 -22.43 -0.26
N GLY A 121 7.32 -22.17 0.86
CA GLY A 121 7.87 -21.39 1.98
C GLY A 121 7.78 -19.88 1.80
N TYR A 122 7.24 -19.40 0.67
CA TYR A 122 6.92 -18.00 0.46
C TYR A 122 5.51 -17.69 0.95
N ILE A 123 5.34 -16.46 1.40
CA ILE A 123 4.05 -15.83 1.63
C ILE A 123 3.59 -15.26 0.31
N ILE A 124 2.40 -15.69 -0.08
CA ILE A 124 1.79 -15.34 -1.35
C ILE A 124 0.85 -14.17 -1.10
N VAL A 125 1.09 -13.08 -1.80
CA VAL A 125 0.37 -11.81 -1.67
C VAL A 125 -0.41 -11.56 -2.94
N TRP A 126 -1.71 -11.36 -2.77
CA TRP A 126 -2.60 -10.98 -3.86
C TRP A 126 -3.06 -9.56 -3.62
N ALA A 127 -2.86 -8.70 -4.60
CA ALA A 127 -3.19 -7.30 -4.58
C ALA A 127 -3.69 -6.87 -5.97
N GLY A 128 -4.59 -5.88 -6.06
CA GLY A 128 -5.10 -5.40 -7.35
C GLY A 128 -5.78 -6.47 -8.23
N GLU A 129 -5.88 -6.19 -9.53
CA GLU A 129 -6.39 -7.12 -10.55
C GLU A 129 -5.23 -8.00 -11.07
N GLN A 130 -5.36 -9.32 -10.93
CA GLN A 130 -4.27 -10.26 -11.20
C GLN A 130 -4.62 -11.26 -12.29
N ALA A 131 -3.62 -11.66 -13.06
CA ALA A 131 -3.73 -12.79 -13.99
C ALA A 131 -4.04 -14.08 -13.21
N ARG A 132 -4.94 -14.91 -13.73
CA ARG A 132 -5.33 -16.17 -13.06
C ARG A 132 -4.10 -17.03 -12.80
N GLY A 133 -3.89 -17.40 -11.54
CA GLY A 133 -2.77 -18.27 -11.13
C GLY A 133 -1.51 -17.52 -10.68
N PHE A 134 -1.39 -16.23 -10.97
CA PHE A 134 -0.19 -15.44 -10.70
C PHE A 134 -0.48 -14.39 -9.61
N PRO A 135 0.22 -14.45 -8.46
CA PRO A 135 0.06 -13.45 -7.41
C PRO A 135 0.85 -12.19 -7.73
N SER A 136 0.51 -11.06 -7.11
CA SER A 136 1.25 -9.79 -7.24
C SER A 136 2.68 -9.89 -6.71
N LEU A 137 2.83 -10.68 -5.63
CA LEU A 137 4.10 -10.82 -4.94
C LEU A 137 4.16 -12.17 -4.20
N ALA A 138 5.31 -12.82 -4.27
CA ALA A 138 5.69 -13.85 -3.32
C ALA A 138 6.92 -13.36 -2.56
N LEU A 139 6.84 -13.35 -1.23
CA LEU A 139 7.94 -12.89 -0.37
C LEU A 139 8.23 -13.88 0.75
N LYS A 140 9.49 -13.92 1.19
CA LYS A 140 9.90 -14.54 2.44
C LYS A 140 10.71 -13.54 3.26
N PRO A 141 10.60 -13.51 4.60
CA PRO A 141 11.44 -12.67 5.44
C PRO A 141 12.93 -12.92 5.15
N GLY A 142 13.69 -11.83 5.01
CA GLY A 142 15.12 -11.83 4.73
C GLY A 142 15.94 -11.46 5.96
N LYS A 143 17.23 -11.19 5.76
CA LYS A 143 18.10 -10.66 6.82
C LYS A 143 17.77 -9.19 7.10
N SER A 144 18.10 -8.72 8.31
CA SER A 144 18.08 -7.29 8.67
C SER A 144 16.75 -6.54 8.44
N GLY A 145 15.61 -7.23 8.58
CA GLY A 145 14.29 -6.61 8.38
C GLY A 145 13.90 -6.40 6.91
N GLY A 146 14.71 -6.92 5.99
CA GLY A 146 14.44 -7.04 4.57
C GLY A 146 13.59 -8.28 4.21
N PHE A 147 13.42 -8.51 2.91
CA PHE A 147 12.73 -9.70 2.39
C PHE A 147 13.36 -10.17 1.08
N VAL A 148 13.07 -11.40 0.70
CA VAL A 148 13.40 -11.91 -0.63
C VAL A 148 12.10 -12.02 -1.41
N ARG A 149 12.13 -11.53 -2.65
CA ARG A 149 11.00 -11.55 -3.58
C ARG A 149 11.30 -12.49 -4.75
N ILE A 150 10.26 -13.18 -5.21
CA ILE A 150 10.21 -13.75 -6.57
C ILE A 150 9.53 -12.73 -7.48
N THR A 151 10.20 -12.36 -8.56
CA THR A 151 9.63 -11.46 -9.58
C THR A 151 9.03 -12.28 -10.71
N THR A 152 7.76 -12.05 -11.03
CA THR A 152 7.11 -12.65 -12.21
C THR A 152 7.28 -11.71 -13.40
N SER A 153 8.07 -12.08 -14.41
CA SER A 153 8.25 -11.26 -15.62
C SER A 153 7.32 -11.70 -16.75
N GLY A 154 6.28 -10.93 -17.02
CA GLY A 154 5.43 -11.11 -18.20
C GLY A 154 4.58 -12.38 -18.20
N ASN A 155 3.61 -12.42 -19.12
CA ASN A 155 2.43 -13.31 -19.11
C ASN A 155 2.67 -14.84 -19.19
N ALA A 156 3.91 -15.34 -19.05
CA ALA A 156 4.21 -16.78 -19.05
C ALA A 156 5.64 -17.17 -18.64
N ILE A 157 6.57 -16.23 -18.42
CA ILE A 157 7.99 -16.57 -18.16
C ILE A 157 8.33 -16.27 -16.72
N ILE A 158 8.34 -17.32 -15.89
CA ILE A 158 8.70 -17.21 -14.49
C ILE A 158 10.21 -17.37 -14.37
N SER A 159 10.98 -16.28 -14.38
CA SER A 159 12.32 -16.34 -13.80
C SER A 159 12.17 -16.33 -12.28
N PHE A 160 12.64 -17.38 -11.61
CA PHE A 160 12.60 -17.49 -10.15
C PHE A 160 13.83 -16.84 -9.53
N ASP A 161 14.09 -15.61 -9.94
CA ASP A 161 15.21 -14.85 -9.40
C ASP A 161 14.82 -14.31 -8.03
N GLU A 162 15.55 -14.78 -7.01
CA GLU A 162 15.44 -14.27 -5.65
C GLU A 162 16.12 -12.91 -5.58
N SER A 163 15.32 -11.84 -5.59
CA SER A 163 15.83 -10.48 -5.34
C SER A 163 15.79 -10.18 -3.83
N PRO A 164 16.94 -9.98 -3.16
CA PRO A 164 16.97 -9.44 -1.81
C PRO A 164 16.57 -7.97 -1.79
N TYR A 165 15.68 -7.62 -0.86
CA TYR A 165 15.23 -6.27 -0.58
C TYR A 165 15.64 -5.85 0.83
N ASP A 166 16.33 -4.71 0.94
CA ASP A 166 16.70 -4.14 2.24
C ASP A 166 15.84 -2.94 2.58
N LYS A 167 15.53 -2.81 3.88
CA LYS A 167 14.75 -1.69 4.39
C LYS A 167 15.60 -0.42 4.41
N CYS A 168 15.05 0.66 3.85
CA CYS A 168 15.61 2.00 3.91
C CYS A 168 14.82 2.87 4.88
N GLY A 169 15.54 3.67 5.67
CA GLY A 169 14.98 4.84 6.33
C GLY A 169 14.74 5.96 5.31
N PHE A 170 13.67 6.73 5.48
CA PHE A 170 13.33 7.84 4.57
C PHE A 170 14.51 8.80 4.37
N THR A 171 15.23 9.15 5.44
CA THR A 171 16.38 10.06 5.39
C THR A 171 17.62 9.45 4.72
N GLN A 172 17.65 8.14 4.48
CA GLN A 172 18.74 7.46 3.78
C GLN A 172 18.56 7.51 2.26
N LEU A 173 17.39 7.91 1.76
CA LEU A 173 17.10 8.04 0.35
C LEU A 173 17.70 9.32 -0.23
N SER A 174 17.92 9.35 -1.55
CA SER A 174 18.32 10.59 -2.25
C SER A 174 17.27 11.70 -2.04
N PRO A 175 17.63 12.99 -2.11
CA PRO A 175 16.66 14.09 -1.99
C PRO A 175 15.51 14.00 -2.99
N GLN A 176 15.78 13.51 -4.21
CA GLN A 176 14.78 13.29 -5.24
C GLN A 176 13.80 12.20 -4.85
N MET A 177 14.30 11.05 -4.36
CA MET A 177 13.45 9.95 -3.91
C MET A 177 12.68 10.33 -2.63
N GLN A 178 13.27 11.12 -1.74
CA GLN A 178 12.57 11.69 -0.60
C GLN A 178 11.39 12.56 -1.03
N ALA A 179 11.56 13.40 -2.06
CA ALA A 179 10.48 14.21 -2.62
C ALA A 179 9.38 13.32 -3.21
N ALA A 180 9.75 12.29 -3.99
CA ALA A 180 8.80 11.32 -4.54
C ALA A 180 8.00 10.60 -3.45
N VAL A 181 8.67 10.06 -2.43
CA VAL A 181 8.00 9.38 -1.31
C VAL A 181 7.07 10.30 -0.52
N ARG A 182 7.43 11.57 -0.32
CA ARG A 182 6.54 12.54 0.34
C ARG A 182 5.23 12.76 -0.43
N VAL A 183 5.31 12.76 -1.76
CA VAL A 183 4.13 12.92 -2.63
C VAL A 183 3.30 11.65 -2.67
N GLU A 184 3.96 10.50 -2.83
CA GLU A 184 3.28 9.24 -3.15
C GLU A 184 2.86 8.42 -1.93
N SER A 185 3.58 8.55 -0.81
CA SER A 185 3.38 7.78 0.42
C SER A 185 3.79 8.58 1.67
N ALA A 186 3.07 9.67 1.92
CA ALA A 186 3.38 10.64 2.97
C ALA A 186 3.48 10.02 4.38
N SER A 187 2.72 8.96 4.67
CA SER A 187 2.74 8.23 5.94
C SER A 187 4.10 7.58 6.24
N LEU A 188 4.86 7.22 5.21
CA LEU A 188 6.17 6.57 5.34
C LEU A 188 7.34 7.56 5.29
N ALA A 189 7.09 8.85 5.02
CA ALA A 189 8.10 9.90 5.00
C ALA A 189 8.50 10.42 6.40
N GLY A 190 8.02 9.77 7.47
CA GLY A 190 8.31 10.18 8.85
C GLY A 190 7.66 11.49 9.28
N GLY A 191 6.72 12.02 8.48
CA GLY A 191 5.81 13.06 8.94
C GLY A 191 4.83 12.47 9.97
N PRO A 192 4.23 13.30 10.84
CA PRO A 192 2.99 12.89 11.48
C PRO A 192 2.05 12.35 10.39
N PRO A 193 1.24 11.30 10.63
CA PRO A 193 0.13 10.98 9.73
C PRO A 193 -0.57 12.29 9.39
N PRO A 194 -0.98 12.53 8.13
CA PRO A 194 -1.49 13.83 7.68
C PRO A 194 -2.40 14.41 8.76
N SER A 195 -1.88 15.40 9.48
CA SER A 195 -2.55 15.96 10.63
C SER A 195 -3.67 16.83 10.08
N GLY A 196 -4.91 16.36 10.24
CA GLY A 196 -6.09 17.20 10.04
C GLY A 196 -6.95 16.86 8.82
N ALA A 197 -7.30 15.59 8.65
CA ALA A 197 -8.73 15.30 8.51
C ALA A 197 -9.08 14.40 9.68
N ALA A 198 -9.80 14.94 10.67
CA ALA A 198 -10.58 14.05 11.53
C ALA A 198 -11.35 13.11 10.58
N PRO A 199 -11.38 11.78 10.83
CA PRO A 199 -12.12 10.85 9.99
C PRO A 199 -13.50 11.46 9.76
N ALA A 200 -13.82 11.77 8.50
CA ALA A 200 -15.04 12.48 8.22
C ALA A 200 -16.18 11.62 8.76
N PRO A 201 -17.07 12.16 9.61
CA PRO A 201 -18.21 11.40 10.08
C PRO A 201 -19.01 10.95 8.86
N ALA A 202 -19.52 9.72 8.90
CA ALA A 202 -20.30 9.19 7.79
C ALA A 202 -21.50 10.11 7.51
N GLY A 203 -21.75 10.38 6.23
CA GLY A 203 -22.84 11.26 5.82
C GLY A 203 -22.54 12.06 4.55
N LYS A 204 -23.54 12.83 4.10
CA LYS A 204 -23.42 13.65 2.91
C LYS A 204 -22.38 14.75 3.09
N ILE A 205 -21.54 14.94 2.08
CA ILE A 205 -20.53 16.01 2.04
C ILE A 205 -20.63 16.80 0.74
N ALA A 206 -20.05 18.01 0.73
CA ALA A 206 -20.02 18.84 -0.47
C ALA A 206 -19.04 18.32 -1.52
N PHE A 207 -17.81 18.01 -1.08
CA PHE A 207 -16.76 17.43 -1.92
C PHE A 207 -15.73 16.69 -1.03
N PRO A 208 -15.12 15.59 -1.49
CA PRO A 208 -14.02 14.93 -0.79
C PRO A 208 -12.83 15.89 -0.60
N PRO A 209 -11.98 15.70 0.43
CA PRO A 209 -10.88 16.62 0.75
C PRO A 209 -9.67 16.46 -0.19
N ILE A 210 -9.91 16.58 -1.50
CA ILE A 210 -8.92 16.53 -2.57
C ILE A 210 -8.99 17.80 -3.42
N GLU A 211 -7.99 18.02 -4.27
CA GLU A 211 -8.03 19.12 -5.24
C GLU A 211 -9.09 18.88 -6.32
N LYS A 212 -9.70 19.95 -6.82
CA LYS A 212 -10.55 19.89 -8.02
C LYS A 212 -9.68 20.11 -9.25
N GLY A 213 -9.94 19.39 -10.34
CA GLY A 213 -9.26 19.60 -11.60
C GLY A 213 -8.80 18.31 -12.25
N TYR A 214 -7.58 18.32 -12.78
CA TYR A 214 -7.06 17.25 -13.63
C TYR A 214 -6.35 16.19 -12.81
N TYR A 215 -6.51 14.93 -13.21
CA TYR A 215 -5.92 13.78 -12.56
C TYR A 215 -5.35 12.82 -13.60
N ALA A 216 -4.07 12.48 -13.46
CA ALA A 216 -3.47 11.39 -14.23
C ALA A 216 -3.92 10.03 -13.68
N ILE A 217 -4.29 9.13 -14.58
CA ILE A 217 -4.79 7.79 -14.27
C ILE A 217 -3.63 6.78 -14.29
N ASN A 218 -3.34 6.14 -13.16
CA ASN A 218 -2.29 5.12 -12.99
C ASN A 218 -0.87 5.53 -13.40
N MET A 219 -0.60 6.84 -13.51
CA MET A 219 0.71 7.36 -13.91
C MET A 219 0.94 8.79 -13.37
N SER A 220 2.08 9.38 -13.72
CA SER A 220 2.36 10.77 -13.42
C SER A 220 1.73 11.74 -14.41
N CYS A 221 1.55 12.98 -13.98
CA CYS A 221 1.04 14.06 -14.81
C CYS A 221 1.92 14.34 -16.03
N ALA A 222 3.24 14.27 -15.87
CA ALA A 222 4.16 14.49 -16.97
C ALA A 222 4.02 13.39 -18.05
N GLN A 223 3.85 12.13 -17.65
CA GLN A 223 3.61 11.02 -18.57
C GLN A 223 2.26 11.16 -19.26
N ALA A 224 1.19 11.40 -18.50
CA ALA A 224 -0.15 11.53 -19.07
C ALA A 224 -0.25 12.68 -20.09
N VAL A 225 0.47 13.78 -19.86
CA VAL A 225 0.57 14.91 -20.81
C VAL A 225 1.42 14.55 -22.03
N ALA A 226 2.52 13.81 -21.85
CA ALA A 226 3.37 13.36 -22.95
C ALA A 226 2.67 12.35 -23.87
N ASP A 227 1.81 11.51 -23.30
CA ASP A 227 1.01 10.49 -24.00
C ASP A 227 -0.27 11.08 -24.64
N GLY A 228 -0.34 12.40 -24.81
CA GLY A 228 -1.43 13.07 -25.52
C GLY A 228 -2.65 13.44 -24.68
N GLY A 229 -2.69 13.06 -23.40
CA GLY A 229 -3.75 13.41 -22.46
C GLY A 229 -4.86 12.38 -22.30
N ASP A 230 -4.81 11.25 -23.02
CA ASP A 230 -5.82 10.19 -22.94
C ASP A 230 -5.95 9.59 -21.54
N MET A 231 -4.88 9.70 -20.74
CA MET A 231 -4.83 9.21 -19.36
C MET A 231 -5.07 10.34 -18.34
N ILE A 232 -5.69 11.44 -18.76
CA ILE A 232 -6.08 12.56 -17.89
C ILE A 232 -7.60 12.58 -17.74
N ALA A 233 -8.06 12.44 -16.51
CA ALA A 233 -9.44 12.70 -16.13
C ALA A 233 -9.57 14.12 -15.56
N TYR A 234 -10.77 14.69 -15.68
CA TYR A 234 -11.17 15.87 -14.93
C TYR A 234 -12.16 15.45 -13.83
N PHE A 235 -12.01 16.03 -12.65
CA PHE A 235 -12.87 15.76 -11.50
C PHE A 235 -13.17 17.04 -10.71
N ASP A 236 -14.46 17.35 -10.58
CA ASP A 236 -14.98 18.40 -9.72
C ASP A 236 -16.33 17.98 -9.07
N GLU A 237 -17.06 18.95 -8.51
CA GLU A 237 -18.35 18.72 -7.86
C GLU A 237 -19.47 18.25 -8.80
N LYS A 238 -19.28 18.39 -10.11
CA LYS A 238 -20.31 18.21 -11.13
C LYS A 238 -19.98 17.13 -12.12
N ARG A 239 -18.69 16.88 -12.38
CA ARG A 239 -18.23 16.03 -13.47
C ARG A 239 -17.05 15.18 -13.05
N PHE A 240 -17.07 13.93 -13.49
CA PHE A 240 -15.94 13.03 -13.45
C PHE A 240 -15.84 12.32 -14.80
N GLY A 241 -14.70 12.43 -15.48
CA GLY A 241 -14.56 11.81 -16.80
C GLY A 241 -13.25 12.13 -17.50
N ALA A 242 -12.97 11.37 -18.54
CA ALA A 242 -11.81 11.54 -19.41
C ALA A 242 -12.30 11.85 -20.84
N TRP A 243 -11.42 11.67 -21.83
CA TRP A 243 -11.70 11.95 -23.24
C TRP A 243 -12.87 11.13 -23.82
N ASP A 244 -13.20 9.98 -23.23
CA ASP A 244 -14.26 9.07 -23.67
C ASP A 244 -15.65 9.42 -23.13
N GLY A 245 -15.73 10.38 -22.21
CA GLY A 245 -16.99 10.93 -21.73
C GLY A 245 -16.98 11.34 -20.27
N PHE A 246 -18.06 12.02 -19.87
CA PHE A 246 -18.26 12.51 -18.52
C PHE A 246 -19.46 11.85 -17.85
N ALA A 247 -19.24 11.40 -16.62
CA ALA A 247 -20.30 11.15 -15.67
C ALA A 247 -20.66 12.46 -14.95
N GLU A 248 -21.95 12.71 -14.80
CA GLU A 248 -22.48 13.83 -14.01
C GLU A 248 -22.59 13.42 -12.55
N ILE A 249 -21.84 14.09 -11.70
CA ILE A 249 -21.84 13.86 -10.26
C ILE A 249 -23.17 14.33 -9.66
N GLN A 250 -23.82 13.40 -8.95
CA GLN A 250 -25.08 13.63 -8.23
C GLN A 250 -24.84 13.98 -6.76
N GLY A 251 -23.69 13.58 -6.21
CA GLY A 251 -23.26 13.99 -4.88
C GLY A 251 -22.31 13.02 -4.20
N PHE A 252 -21.82 13.43 -3.04
CA PHE A 252 -20.78 12.72 -2.29
C PHE A 252 -21.28 12.31 -0.92
N GLU A 253 -20.84 11.14 -0.48
CA GLU A 253 -21.10 10.62 0.85
C GLU A 253 -19.78 10.16 1.47
N SER A 254 -19.43 10.69 2.65
CA SER A 254 -18.37 10.10 3.45
C SER A 254 -18.87 8.79 4.04
N LEU A 255 -18.05 7.75 3.91
CA LEU A 255 -18.31 6.43 4.48
C LEU A 255 -17.57 6.22 5.81
N GLY A 256 -16.97 7.28 6.37
CA GLY A 256 -16.05 7.19 7.50
C GLY A 256 -14.60 6.97 7.06
N GLY A 257 -13.67 7.45 7.89
CA GLY A 257 -12.24 7.39 7.58
C GLY A 257 -11.88 8.30 6.40
N ASN A 258 -11.16 7.75 5.43
CA ASN A 258 -10.74 8.40 4.18
C ASN A 258 -11.53 7.90 2.95
N ARG A 259 -12.70 7.28 3.17
CA ARG A 259 -13.51 6.68 2.11
C ARG A 259 -14.72 7.55 1.79
N TYR A 260 -14.97 7.71 0.50
CA TYR A 260 -16.07 8.53 -0.01
C TYR A 260 -16.76 7.81 -1.16
N ARG A 261 -18.08 7.73 -1.12
CA ARG A 261 -18.88 7.30 -2.26
C ARG A 261 -19.17 8.51 -3.14
N VAL A 262 -18.82 8.39 -4.40
CA VAL A 262 -19.18 9.32 -5.47
C VAL A 262 -20.39 8.72 -6.16
N ASN A 263 -21.52 9.41 -6.10
CA ASN A 263 -22.72 9.01 -6.85
C ASN A 263 -22.76 9.81 -8.13
N ASP A 264 -23.01 9.14 -9.25
CA ASP A 264 -22.98 9.74 -10.56
C ASP A 264 -24.11 9.21 -11.46
N ARG A 265 -24.21 9.82 -12.64
CA ARG A 265 -24.98 9.28 -13.75
C ARG A 265 -24.25 9.51 -15.06
N SER A 266 -24.33 8.56 -15.98
CA SER A 266 -23.76 8.67 -17.32
C SER A 266 -24.80 8.25 -18.36
N GLN A 267 -24.62 8.70 -19.60
CA GLN A 267 -25.41 8.21 -20.72
C GLN A 267 -24.78 6.93 -21.28
N ASP A 268 -25.58 5.91 -21.55
CA ASP A 268 -25.16 4.77 -22.34
C ASP A 268 -25.01 5.12 -23.83
N GLU A 269 -24.55 4.16 -24.64
CA GLU A 269 -24.38 4.31 -26.09
C GLU A 269 -25.67 4.72 -26.84
N ASN A 270 -26.84 4.52 -26.22
CA ASN A 270 -28.15 4.89 -26.77
C ASN A 270 -28.65 6.25 -26.24
N GLY A 271 -27.82 6.98 -25.49
CA GLY A 271 -28.17 8.27 -24.89
C GLY A 271 -29.07 8.15 -23.65
N LYS A 272 -29.29 6.95 -23.11
CA LYS A 272 -30.13 6.74 -21.93
C LYS A 272 -29.30 6.96 -20.67
N TRP A 273 -29.83 7.77 -19.76
CA TRP A 273 -29.22 7.99 -18.45
C TRP A 273 -29.26 6.74 -17.58
N THR A 274 -28.11 6.40 -17.00
CA THR A 274 -27.92 5.33 -16.02
C THR A 274 -27.24 5.92 -14.78
N SER A 275 -27.65 5.47 -13.59
CA SER A 275 -27.02 5.90 -12.33
C SER A 275 -25.93 4.92 -11.93
N GLY A 276 -24.81 5.47 -11.50
CA GLY A 276 -23.65 4.74 -11.02
C GLY A 276 -23.20 5.26 -9.66
N ASN A 277 -22.26 4.52 -9.08
CA ASN A 277 -21.43 5.04 -8.01
C ASN A 277 -20.11 4.30 -7.98
N PHE A 278 -19.09 4.95 -7.45
CA PHE A 278 -17.84 4.30 -7.07
C PHE A 278 -17.38 4.81 -5.71
N VAL A 279 -16.56 4.02 -5.03
CA VAL A 279 -15.97 4.36 -3.75
C VAL A 279 -14.53 4.79 -3.99
N MET A 280 -14.22 6.03 -3.64
CA MET A 280 -12.85 6.52 -3.62
C MET A 280 -12.26 6.42 -2.21
N VAL A 281 -11.01 5.99 -2.16
CA VAL A 281 -10.13 6.04 -0.98
C VAL A 281 -9.19 7.22 -1.19
N VAL A 282 -9.34 8.27 -0.39
CA VAL A 282 -8.47 9.46 -0.45
C VAL A 282 -7.15 9.14 0.25
N ASN A 283 -6.06 9.15 -0.52
CA ASN A 283 -4.72 8.86 -0.01
C ASN A 283 -4.01 10.15 0.43
N GLY A 284 -4.44 11.29 -0.11
CA GLY A 284 -3.99 12.62 0.27
C GLY A 284 -4.75 13.68 -0.52
N ARG A 285 -4.44 14.95 -0.27
CA ARG A 285 -5.09 16.08 -0.95
C ARG A 285 -4.94 16.03 -2.49
N THR A 286 -3.89 15.38 -2.97
CA THR A 286 -3.54 15.31 -4.39
C THR A 286 -3.66 13.89 -4.97
N SER A 287 -4.27 12.94 -4.26
CA SER A 287 -4.45 11.59 -4.80
C SER A 287 -5.57 10.80 -4.16
N PHE A 288 -6.20 9.96 -4.97
CA PHE A 288 -7.19 8.98 -4.51
C PHE A 288 -7.13 7.71 -5.36
N THR A 289 -7.72 6.64 -4.84
CA THR A 289 -7.82 5.34 -5.50
C THR A 289 -9.27 4.90 -5.53
N ARG A 290 -9.76 4.39 -6.66
CA ARG A 290 -11.06 3.73 -6.72
C ARG A 290 -10.97 2.34 -6.08
N GLU A 291 -11.91 2.02 -5.20
CA GLU A 291 -11.87 0.79 -4.43
C GLU A 291 -12.22 -0.44 -5.28
N GLU A 292 -13.05 -0.25 -6.31
CA GLU A 292 -13.57 -1.30 -7.18
C GLU A 292 -12.51 -1.96 -8.05
N ASP A 293 -11.61 -1.15 -8.62
CA ASP A 293 -10.62 -1.58 -9.61
C ASP A 293 -9.19 -1.19 -9.25
N GLY A 294 -8.99 -0.49 -8.13
CA GLY A 294 -7.67 -0.05 -7.68
C GLY A 294 -7.06 1.08 -8.51
N VAL A 295 -7.81 1.69 -9.43
CA VAL A 295 -7.28 2.74 -10.30
C VAL A 295 -6.94 3.98 -9.50
N ARG A 296 -5.68 4.41 -9.57
CA ARG A 296 -5.15 5.58 -8.86
C ARG A 296 -5.24 6.82 -9.73
N HIS A 297 -5.62 7.91 -9.09
CA HIS A 297 -5.74 9.23 -9.69
C HIS A 297 -4.78 10.17 -8.97
N ASN A 298 -3.83 10.75 -9.70
CA ASN A 298 -2.84 11.69 -9.17
C ASN A 298 -3.11 13.10 -9.70
N PHE A 299 -3.28 14.07 -8.82
CA PHE A 299 -3.64 15.44 -9.19
C PHE A 299 -2.54 16.10 -10.03
N CYS A 300 -2.96 16.71 -11.12
CA CYS A 300 -2.11 17.43 -12.05
C CYS A 300 -2.38 18.93 -11.95
N PRO A 301 -1.37 19.72 -11.57
CA PRO A 301 -1.49 21.17 -11.59
C PRO A 301 -1.94 21.64 -12.97
N ALA A 302 -2.92 22.55 -13.01
CA ALA A 302 -3.45 23.07 -14.28
C ALA A 302 -2.36 23.75 -15.15
N SER A 303 -1.24 24.16 -14.57
CA SER A 303 -0.06 24.67 -15.29
C SER A 303 0.67 23.62 -16.13
N GLN A 304 0.52 22.32 -15.81
CA GLN A 304 1.11 21.21 -16.57
C GLN A 304 0.22 20.72 -17.71
N ILE A 305 -1.07 21.07 -17.68
CA ILE A 305 -2.05 20.59 -18.65
C ILE A 305 -2.04 21.51 -19.89
N SER A 306 -1.85 20.89 -21.07
CA SER A 306 -1.85 21.59 -22.36
C SER A 306 -3.21 22.21 -22.68
N ALA A 307 -3.22 23.23 -23.54
CA ALA A 307 -4.47 23.90 -23.93
C ALA A 307 -5.46 22.95 -24.61
N ASN A 308 -4.95 21.99 -25.41
CA ASN A 308 -5.79 21.02 -26.11
C ASN A 308 -6.51 20.10 -25.13
N ILE A 309 -5.80 19.55 -24.14
CA ILE A 309 -6.40 18.68 -23.12
C ILE A 309 -7.46 19.45 -22.30
N LYS A 310 -7.21 20.74 -22.02
CA LYS A 310 -8.21 21.58 -21.35
C LYS A 310 -9.47 21.80 -22.18
N GLN A 311 -9.32 21.87 -23.50
CA GLN A 311 -10.42 22.04 -24.44
C GLN A 311 -11.23 20.75 -24.58
N ASP A 312 -10.56 19.60 -24.66
CA ASP A 312 -11.20 18.29 -24.81
C ASP A 312 -11.96 17.88 -23.54
N LEU A 313 -11.44 18.25 -22.36
CA LEU A 313 -12.07 17.94 -21.07
C LEU A 313 -13.00 19.06 -20.54
N GLY A 314 -13.30 20.06 -21.37
CA GLY A 314 -14.02 21.30 -21.03
C GLY A 314 -15.46 21.13 -20.57
#